data_AF-A0A7C3X0K3-F1
#
_entry.id   AF-A0A7C3X0K3-F1
#
_cell.length_a   1.000
_cell.length_b   1.000
_cell.length_c   1.000
_cell.angle_alpha   90.00
_cell.angle_beta   90.00
_cell.angle_gamma   90.00
#
_symmetry.space_group_name_H-M   'P 1'
#
loop_
_entity.id
_entity.type
_entity.pdbx_description
1 polymer ?
#
loop_
_entity_poly.entity_id
_entity_poly.type
_entity_poly.pdbx_seq_one_letter_code
_entity_poly.pdbx_strand_id
1 'polypeptide(L)'
;MKPRDDIQLVRTIPERCRICYTCVRECPAKAIRVVHGQAEVIRERCIGCGNCVKVCSQRAKEIYSPIESVFNLLKRSEPCVALLAPSFPAEFTEFPPRKLCAILKRFGFSYVVEVGAGADLVSRAYRQLLTENPSRSYIATTCPAVVAYIERYFPQLIPFMAPIVSPMIAAARAVRRMYGKKLSIVFIGPCIAKKGEAQSEALNDEVTEVLTFSEMRQLLEIHFPEWKQVDAEQNFDPPIAGPGSLFPISRGLIQSASIPEDLTTDNVIVAEGRSDFVEAIREFDEGQCRPNLLEILACEGCIMGPGYSQKATLYRRRTYVSQYVRDKLKHIDWQLWRQQMALLAQINMSRQYIPYEQQTPEPTSLQIEEIMHSLGKFKPEDELNCGACGYDTCLEHAIAIYHGLAQTEMCLPFTIQRLRETIQNLAESNEKLEKTQETLMQAEKLASIGQLAAGIAHELNNPLGVVLMYAHLLLDEYGTEESLKEDLKMIATQADRCKRIVSGLLHFARQNKISIETTNIPKLLEHACKLVIIPSNIQLKIANHMRNPIAELDKEQITQVLTNLMTNAIQAMPNGGTLTLITEDASDEIYITVEDTGTGIPKENLSKIFEPFFTTKEMGKGAGMGLAITYGI
;
A
#
# COMPACT_ATOMS: atom_id res chain seq x y z
N MET A 1 27.91 22.32 -1.28
CA MET A 1 27.57 21.88 0.09
C MET A 1 27.50 20.35 0.12
N LYS A 2 28.56 19.67 -0.33
CA LYS A 2 28.74 18.23 -0.18
C LYS A 2 29.06 17.97 1.30
N PRO A 3 28.19 17.29 2.08
CA PRO A 3 28.54 16.92 3.45
C PRO A 3 29.66 15.86 3.40
N ARG A 4 30.55 15.85 4.41
CA ARG A 4 31.57 14.81 4.57
C ARG A 4 30.97 13.41 4.43
N ASP A 5 31.74 12.49 3.84
CA ASP A 5 31.31 11.15 3.41
C ASP A 5 30.74 10.25 4.53
N ASP A 6 30.94 10.64 5.79
CA ASP A 6 30.49 9.95 7.00
C ASP A 6 29.16 10.46 7.57
N ILE A 7 28.61 11.60 7.13
CA ILE A 7 27.44 12.22 7.76
C ILE A 7 26.19 12.13 6.89
N GLN A 8 25.18 11.37 7.37
CA GLN A 8 23.82 11.35 6.83
C GLN A 8 22.91 12.25 7.69
N LEU A 9 22.54 13.42 7.17
CA LEU A 9 21.77 14.43 7.92
C LEU A 9 20.41 13.93 8.42
N VAL A 10 19.73 13.11 7.61
CA VAL A 10 18.44 12.50 7.95
C VAL A 10 18.47 11.04 7.51
N ARG A 11 18.17 10.12 8.43
CA ARG A 11 18.02 8.69 8.18
C ARG A 11 16.61 8.21 8.49
N THR A 12 16.25 7.01 8.03
CA THR A 12 14.96 6.39 8.35
C THR A 12 15.18 5.24 9.32
N ILE A 13 14.35 5.16 10.36
CA ILE A 13 14.21 4.03 11.28
C ILE A 13 13.15 3.11 10.67
N PRO A 14 13.52 1.97 10.05
CA PRO A 14 12.58 1.12 9.33
C PRO A 14 11.43 0.62 10.19
N GLU A 15 11.71 0.27 11.45
CA GLU A 15 10.76 -0.34 12.39
C GLU A 15 9.60 0.59 12.75
N ARG A 16 9.80 1.91 12.60
CA ARG A 16 8.78 2.93 12.86
C ARG A 16 8.00 3.31 11.59
N CYS A 17 8.50 3.00 10.41
CA CYS A 17 7.87 3.43 9.17
C CYS A 17 6.62 2.61 8.88
N ARG A 18 5.52 3.28 8.51
CA ARG A 18 4.23 2.65 8.16
C ARG A 18 3.81 2.93 6.72
N ILE A 19 4.77 3.28 5.85
CA ILE A 19 4.55 3.28 4.39
C ILE A 19 3.44 4.25 3.94
N CYS A 20 3.21 5.35 4.67
CA CYS A 20 2.19 6.34 4.30
C CYS A 20 2.61 7.31 3.18
N TYR A 21 3.88 7.23 2.76
CA TYR A 21 4.53 8.06 1.73
C TYR A 21 4.46 9.59 1.90
N THR A 22 3.91 10.12 3.00
CA THR A 22 3.86 11.56 3.27
C THR A 22 5.25 12.20 3.16
N CYS A 23 6.29 11.55 3.67
CA CYS A 23 7.66 12.07 3.55
C CYS A 23 8.19 12.15 2.11
N VAL A 24 7.75 11.25 1.22
CA VAL A 24 8.12 11.26 -0.21
C VAL A 24 7.44 12.44 -0.90
N ARG A 25 6.12 12.58 -0.71
CA ARG A 25 5.32 13.68 -1.26
C ARG A 25 5.83 15.05 -0.83
N GLU A 26 6.17 15.17 0.45
CA GLU A 26 6.58 16.41 1.09
C GLU A 26 8.08 16.73 0.92
N CYS A 27 8.85 15.89 0.20
CA CYS A 27 10.26 16.15 -0.06
C CYS A 27 10.42 17.03 -1.31
N PRO A 28 10.86 18.30 -1.19
CA PRO A 28 11.00 19.18 -2.35
C PRO A 28 12.09 18.72 -3.33
N ALA A 29 13.08 17.97 -2.84
CA ALA A 29 14.20 17.46 -3.64
C ALA A 29 13.95 16.05 -4.23
N LYS A 30 12.78 15.45 -3.96
CA LYS A 30 12.49 14.03 -4.24
C LYS A 30 13.69 13.13 -3.88
N ALA A 31 14.22 13.35 -2.68
CA ALA A 31 15.44 12.71 -2.16
C ALA A 31 15.15 11.46 -1.32
N ILE A 32 13.91 10.95 -1.36
CA ILE A 32 13.48 9.78 -0.60
C ILE A 32 13.03 8.73 -1.62
N ARG A 33 13.70 7.58 -1.64
CA ARG A 33 13.29 6.42 -2.43
C ARG A 33 12.43 5.47 -1.62
N VAL A 34 11.71 4.59 -2.32
CA VAL A 34 10.99 3.47 -1.72
C VAL A 34 11.57 2.18 -2.25
N VAL A 35 12.12 1.36 -1.35
CA VAL A 35 12.69 0.05 -1.67
C VAL A 35 12.03 -1.00 -0.78
N HIS A 36 11.45 -2.04 -1.38
CA HIS A 36 10.68 -3.07 -0.67
C HIS A 36 9.59 -2.47 0.25
N GLY A 37 8.88 -1.43 -0.22
CA GLY A 37 7.88 -0.70 0.55
C GLY A 37 8.45 0.24 1.62
N GLN A 38 9.75 0.25 1.86
CA GLN A 38 10.37 1.03 2.91
C GLN A 38 10.92 2.36 2.36
N ALA A 39 10.51 3.48 2.96
CA ALA A 39 11.01 4.80 2.58
C ALA A 39 12.42 5.02 3.13
N GLU A 40 13.37 5.40 2.28
CA GLU A 40 14.78 5.61 2.60
C GLU A 40 15.26 6.98 2.08
N VAL A 41 16.03 7.72 2.88
CA VAL A 41 16.56 9.03 2.46
C VAL A 41 17.89 8.84 1.74
N ILE A 42 17.97 9.24 0.48
CA ILE A 42 19.19 9.22 -0.32
C ILE A 42 20.05 10.42 0.08
N ARG A 43 21.25 10.15 0.58
CA ARG A 43 22.16 11.16 1.15
C ARG A 43 22.62 12.18 0.11
N GLU A 44 22.96 11.69 -1.07
CA GLU A 44 23.47 12.44 -2.23
C GLU A 44 22.41 13.36 -2.84
N ARG A 45 21.13 13.10 -2.58
CA ARG A 45 19.98 13.94 -3.00
C ARG A 45 19.46 14.85 -1.88
N CYS A 46 19.59 14.45 -0.61
CA CYS A 46 19.03 15.20 0.52
C CYS A 46 19.64 16.59 0.73
N ILE A 47 18.81 17.64 0.62
CA ILE A 47 19.19 19.05 0.88
C ILE A 47 19.16 19.45 2.37
N GLY A 48 18.81 18.52 3.27
CA GLY A 48 18.80 18.78 4.72
C GLY A 48 17.68 19.71 5.22
N CYS A 49 16.66 20.04 4.41
CA CYS A 49 15.57 20.94 4.82
C CYS A 49 14.74 20.39 6.00
N GLY A 50 14.74 19.07 6.20
CA GLY A 50 14.07 18.41 7.31
C GLY A 50 12.56 18.35 7.22
N ASN A 51 11.96 18.68 6.07
CA ASN A 51 10.50 18.64 5.94
C ASN A 51 9.94 17.23 6.19
N CYS A 52 10.66 16.20 5.74
CA CYS A 52 10.34 14.80 6.02
C CYS A 52 10.30 14.46 7.52
N VAL A 53 11.10 15.13 8.35
CA VAL A 53 11.09 14.99 9.81
C VAL A 53 9.84 15.65 10.39
N LYS A 54 9.50 16.86 9.93
CA LYS A 54 8.30 17.61 10.37
C LYS A 54 7.01 16.84 10.09
N VAL A 55 6.90 16.22 8.91
CA VAL A 55 5.65 15.59 8.44
C VAL A 55 5.49 14.12 8.84
N CYS A 56 6.53 13.51 9.42
CA CYS A 56 6.49 12.09 9.78
C CYS A 56 5.73 11.86 11.09
N SER A 57 4.47 11.45 10.99
CA SER A 57 3.62 11.14 12.17
C SER A 57 4.17 10.01 13.04
N GLN A 58 4.93 9.09 12.45
CA GLN A 58 5.51 7.92 13.14
C GLN A 58 6.87 8.18 13.78
N ARG A 59 7.44 9.39 13.63
CA ARG A 59 8.82 9.70 14.07
C ARG A 59 9.85 8.68 13.56
N ALA A 60 9.65 8.23 12.32
CA ALA A 60 10.54 7.30 11.63
C ALA A 60 11.72 8.01 10.95
N LYS A 61 11.69 9.35 10.83
CA LYS A 61 12.82 10.13 10.30
C LYS A 61 13.63 10.69 11.45
N GLU A 62 14.89 10.31 11.50
CA GLU A 62 15.84 10.70 12.56
C GLU A 62 16.94 11.57 11.97
N ILE A 63 17.39 12.56 12.75
CA ILE A 63 18.43 13.50 12.33
C ILE A 63 19.78 13.08 12.91
N TYR A 64 20.86 13.37 12.20
CA TYR A 64 22.21 13.28 12.80
C TYR A 64 22.27 14.17 14.04
N SER A 65 22.78 13.65 15.17
CA SER A 65 22.76 14.36 16.44
C SER A 65 24.15 14.44 17.10
N PRO A 66 24.74 15.64 17.23
CA PRO A 66 26.05 15.83 17.86
C PRO A 66 25.96 16.17 19.37
N ILE A 67 24.90 15.73 20.07
CA ILE A 67 24.70 16.04 21.51
C ILE A 67 25.93 15.66 22.34
N GLU A 68 26.40 14.41 22.23
CA GLU A 68 27.58 13.93 22.96
C GLU A 68 28.87 14.63 22.51
N SER A 69 29.00 14.95 21.21
CA SER A 69 30.14 15.70 20.68
C SER A 69 30.22 17.08 21.36
N VAL A 70 29.10 17.81 21.42
CA VAL A 70 29.02 19.12 22.06
C VAL A 70 29.25 19.05 23.57
N PHE A 71 28.68 18.07 24.26
CA PHE A 71 28.93 17.90 25.70
C PHE A 71 30.42 17.70 25.99
N ASN A 72 31.11 16.92 25.15
CA ASN A 72 32.56 16.72 25.27
C ASN A 72 33.37 17.96 24.90
N LEU A 73 32.91 18.77 23.94
CA LEU A 73 33.54 20.07 23.61
C LEU A 73 33.52 21.02 24.81
N LEU A 74 32.42 21.08 25.56
CA LEU A 74 32.28 21.94 26.73
C LEU A 74 33.22 21.58 27.90
N LYS A 75 33.76 20.36 27.93
CA LYS A 75 34.73 19.92 28.94
C LYS A 75 36.18 20.27 28.60
N ARG A 76 36.44 20.74 27.37
CA ARG A 76 37.80 21.12 26.94
C ARG A 76 38.20 22.44 27.59
N SER A 77 39.51 22.68 27.67
CA SER A 77 40.06 23.94 28.16
C SER A 77 39.87 25.13 27.20
N GLU A 78 39.57 24.85 25.93
CA GLU A 78 39.35 25.88 24.92
C GLU A 78 37.98 26.56 25.12
N PRO A 79 37.89 27.89 25.02
CA PRO A 79 36.61 28.58 25.16
C PRO A 79 35.59 28.12 24.10
N CYS A 80 34.37 27.87 24.56
CA CYS A 80 33.27 27.43 23.70
C CYS A 80 32.24 28.56 23.54
N VAL A 81 31.90 28.89 22.29
CA VAL A 81 30.93 29.95 21.95
C VAL A 81 29.62 29.31 21.50
N ALA A 82 28.52 29.70 22.14
CA ALA A 82 27.17 29.42 21.65
C ALA A 82 26.74 30.53 20.69
N LEU A 83 26.55 30.19 19.41
CA LEU A 83 25.93 31.07 18.42
C LEU A 83 24.44 30.78 18.33
N LEU A 84 23.63 31.64 18.95
CA LEU A 84 22.19 31.44 19.04
C LEU A 84 21.47 32.05 17.82
N ALA A 85 20.77 31.21 17.06
CA ALA A 85 20.00 31.65 15.90
C ALA A 85 18.92 32.67 16.31
N PRO A 86 18.63 33.71 15.49
CA PRO A 86 17.76 34.80 15.93
C PRO A 86 16.29 34.38 16.17
N SER A 87 15.93 33.15 15.78
CA SER A 87 14.59 32.59 15.95
C SER A 87 14.36 31.92 17.31
N PHE A 88 15.37 31.93 18.21
CA PHE A 88 15.28 31.36 19.55
C PHE A 88 14.11 31.88 20.42
N PRO A 89 13.63 33.15 20.30
CA PRO A 89 12.51 33.61 21.11
C PRO A 89 11.21 32.85 20.80
N ALA A 90 11.12 32.21 19.64
CA ALA A 90 9.99 31.35 19.28
C ALA A 90 10.07 29.93 19.85
N GLU A 91 11.23 29.52 20.38
CA GLU A 91 11.43 28.20 21.00
C GLU A 91 11.41 28.28 22.52
N PHE A 92 12.15 29.23 23.10
CA PHE A 92 12.32 29.37 24.55
C PHE A 92 11.36 30.45 25.06
N THR A 93 10.07 30.11 25.08
CA THR A 93 8.98 31.05 25.40
C THR A 93 8.65 31.09 26.90
N GLU A 94 9.16 30.12 27.66
CA GLU A 94 8.89 29.96 29.09
C GLU A 94 9.65 30.93 30.01
N PHE A 95 10.63 31.68 29.49
CA PHE A 95 11.38 32.68 30.25
C PHE A 95 11.91 33.81 29.36
N PRO A 96 12.35 34.94 29.95
CA PRO A 96 12.95 36.04 29.20
C PRO A 96 14.23 35.61 28.43
N PRO A 97 14.48 36.15 27.24
CA PRO A 97 15.68 35.87 26.44
C PRO A 97 17.03 35.96 27.18
N ARG A 98 17.17 36.92 28.12
CA ARG A 98 18.40 37.08 28.92
C ARG A 98 18.64 35.94 29.90
N LYS A 99 17.58 35.25 30.35
CA LYS A 99 17.69 34.05 31.18
C LYS A 99 18.28 32.89 30.40
N LEU A 100 17.99 32.77 29.09
CA LEU A 100 18.63 31.77 28.23
C LEU A 100 20.15 31.95 28.16
N CYS A 101 20.62 33.20 28.03
CA CYS A 101 22.05 33.50 28.04
C CYS A 101 22.70 33.02 29.35
N ALA A 102 22.10 33.35 30.49
CA ALA A 102 22.60 32.92 31.80
C ALA A 102 22.61 31.39 31.95
N ILE A 103 21.57 30.69 31.46
CA ILE A 103 21.49 29.22 31.45
C ILE A 103 22.65 28.63 30.65
N LEU A 104 22.88 29.10 29.42
CA LEU A 104 23.93 28.57 28.55
C LEU A 104 25.33 28.83 29.12
N LYS A 105 25.55 30.00 29.73
CA LYS A 105 26.82 30.30 30.43
C LYS A 105 27.04 29.39 31.63
N ARG A 106 26.01 29.18 32.45
CA ARG A 106 26.09 28.28 33.61
C ARG A 106 26.27 26.82 33.20
N PHE A 107 25.74 26.42 32.05
CA PHE A 107 25.92 25.09 31.49
C PHE A 107 27.37 24.82 31.05
N GLY A 108 28.10 25.85 30.61
CA GLY A 108 29.53 25.75 30.29
C GLY A 108 30.01 26.55 29.09
N PHE A 109 29.12 27.27 28.38
CA PHE A 109 29.55 28.14 27.28
C PHE A 109 30.28 29.38 27.83
N SER A 110 31.46 29.68 27.28
CA SER A 110 32.25 30.85 27.67
C SER A 110 31.62 32.15 27.18
N TYR A 111 31.04 32.11 25.98
CA TYR A 111 30.36 33.24 25.34
C TYR A 111 29.05 32.78 24.70
N VAL A 112 28.02 33.61 24.76
CA VAL A 112 26.71 33.40 24.13
C VAL A 112 26.41 34.61 23.26
N VAL A 113 26.49 34.43 21.95
CA VAL A 113 26.38 35.50 20.96
C VAL A 113 25.18 35.25 20.07
N GLU A 114 24.42 36.31 19.80
CA GLU A 114 23.31 36.23 18.86
C GLU A 114 23.78 36.27 17.42
N VAL A 115 23.33 35.30 16.62
CA VAL A 115 23.60 35.24 15.18
C VAL A 115 23.00 36.44 14.43
N GLY A 116 22.09 37.19 15.05
CA GLY A 116 21.57 38.44 14.50
C GLY A 116 22.66 39.46 14.16
N ALA A 117 23.81 39.43 14.85
CA ALA A 117 24.94 40.30 14.54
C ALA A 117 25.65 39.86 13.26
N GLY A 118 25.76 38.54 13.03
CA GLY A 118 26.18 38.00 11.74
C GLY A 118 25.19 38.36 10.63
N ALA A 119 23.89 38.40 10.94
CA ALA A 119 22.86 38.81 10.00
C ALA A 119 22.95 40.31 9.65
N ASP A 120 23.30 41.20 10.58
CA ASP A 120 23.59 42.61 10.27
C ASP A 120 24.74 42.75 9.26
N LEU A 121 25.81 41.98 9.45
CA LEU A 121 26.96 41.95 8.54
C LEU A 121 26.58 41.45 7.15
N VAL A 122 25.75 40.40 7.09
CA VAL A 122 25.18 39.88 5.84
C VAL A 122 24.28 40.92 5.18
N SER A 123 23.40 41.59 5.91
CA SER A 123 22.55 42.67 5.40
C SER A 123 23.36 43.78 4.74
N ARG A 124 24.46 44.20 5.37
CA ARG A 124 25.36 45.19 4.80
C ARG A 124 26.00 44.70 3.49
N ALA A 125 26.44 43.44 3.46
CA ALA A 125 27.02 42.84 2.25
C ALA A 125 26.01 42.75 1.09
N TYR A 126 24.75 42.37 1.36
CA TYR A 126 23.69 42.36 0.34
C TYR A 126 23.38 43.77 -0.18
N ARG A 127 23.24 44.75 0.72
CA ARG A 127 23.04 46.15 0.33
C ARG A 127 24.17 46.63 -0.59
N GLN A 128 25.42 46.34 -0.22
CA GLN A 128 26.57 46.71 -1.04
C GLN A 128 26.54 46.01 -2.40
N LEU A 129 26.33 44.68 -2.43
CA LEU A 129 26.29 43.87 -3.65
C LEU A 129 25.24 44.40 -4.67
N LEU A 130 24.03 44.70 -4.20
CA LEU A 130 22.94 45.20 -5.04
C LEU A 130 23.15 46.66 -5.48
N THR A 131 23.76 47.48 -4.62
CA THR A 131 24.09 48.88 -4.96
C THR A 131 25.18 48.95 -6.03
N GLU A 132 26.20 48.10 -5.93
CA GLU A 132 27.31 48.03 -6.88
C GLU A 132 26.88 47.38 -8.21
N ASN A 133 25.83 46.55 -8.21
CA ASN A 133 25.38 45.79 -9.37
C ASN A 133 23.85 45.89 -9.57
N PRO A 134 23.29 47.09 -9.83
CA PRO A 134 21.85 47.34 -9.82
C PRO A 134 21.07 46.72 -10.98
N SER A 135 21.74 46.16 -12.00
CA SER A 135 21.10 45.47 -13.13
C SER A 135 21.29 43.94 -13.10
N ARG A 136 22.01 43.42 -12.10
CA ARG A 136 22.29 41.99 -12.00
C ARG A 136 21.27 41.32 -11.08
N SER A 137 20.79 40.15 -11.49
CA SER A 137 19.93 39.28 -10.69
C SER A 137 20.77 38.41 -9.76
N TYR A 138 20.31 38.32 -8.51
CA TYR A 138 20.92 37.48 -7.49
C TYR A 138 19.89 36.61 -6.78
N ILE A 139 20.26 35.36 -6.51
CA ILE A 139 19.53 34.45 -5.63
C ILE A 139 20.14 34.54 -4.24
N ALA A 140 19.32 34.80 -3.22
CA ALA A 140 19.78 34.85 -1.84
C ALA A 140 20.26 33.48 -1.34
N THR A 141 21.38 33.48 -0.63
CA THR A 141 22.12 32.30 -0.16
C THR A 141 22.09 32.13 1.36
N THR A 142 21.16 32.81 2.04
CA THR A 142 21.00 32.75 3.50
C THR A 142 20.46 31.41 3.98
N CYS A 143 19.66 30.72 3.15
CA CYS A 143 19.11 29.39 3.41
C CYS A 143 20.02 28.27 2.86
N PRO A 144 20.66 27.46 3.73
CA PRO A 144 21.57 26.41 3.28
C PRO A 144 20.85 25.27 2.54
N ALA A 145 19.55 25.06 2.79
CA ALA A 145 18.77 24.08 2.03
C ALA A 145 18.56 24.51 0.57
N VAL A 146 18.35 25.82 0.34
CA VAL A 146 18.28 26.39 -1.02
C VAL A 146 19.63 26.27 -1.72
N VAL A 147 20.73 26.62 -1.03
CA VAL A 147 22.09 26.46 -1.57
C VAL A 147 22.33 25.02 -2.02
N ALA A 148 22.03 24.05 -1.15
CA ALA A 148 22.18 22.64 -1.47
C ALA A 148 21.25 22.16 -2.59
N TYR A 149 20.07 22.77 -2.74
CA TYR A 149 19.15 22.47 -3.83
C TYR A 149 19.70 22.94 -5.17
N ILE A 150 20.17 24.19 -5.24
CA ILE A 150 20.75 24.76 -6.47
C ILE A 150 22.01 23.99 -6.88
N GLU A 151 22.94 23.75 -5.95
CA GLU A 151 24.18 23.02 -6.28
C GLU A 151 23.92 21.61 -6.83
N ARG A 152 22.81 20.97 -6.46
CA ARG A 152 22.47 19.59 -6.86
C ARG A 152 21.62 19.48 -8.11
N TYR A 153 20.62 20.36 -8.22
CA TYR A 153 19.53 20.21 -9.19
C TYR A 153 19.51 21.32 -10.23
N PHE A 154 20.14 22.47 -9.95
CA PHE A 154 20.20 23.62 -10.85
C PHE A 154 21.63 24.21 -10.90
N PRO A 155 22.67 23.42 -11.19
CA PRO A 155 24.05 23.89 -11.17
C PRO A 155 24.30 25.09 -12.12
N GLN A 156 23.53 25.21 -13.20
CA GLN A 156 23.52 26.36 -14.11
C GLN A 156 23.15 27.69 -13.43
N LEU A 157 22.45 27.65 -12.28
CA LEU A 157 22.06 28.84 -11.53
C LEU A 157 23.13 29.33 -10.53
N ILE A 158 24.22 28.59 -10.34
CA ILE A 158 25.31 28.99 -9.44
C ILE A 158 25.86 30.41 -9.72
N PRO A 159 26.04 30.86 -10.99
CA PRO A 159 26.49 32.23 -11.29
C PRO A 159 25.56 33.35 -10.81
N PHE A 160 24.29 33.03 -10.53
CA PHE A 160 23.30 33.96 -9.98
C PHE A 160 23.25 33.91 -8.44
N MET A 161 23.87 32.93 -7.79
CA MET A 161 23.89 32.87 -6.34
C MET A 161 24.69 34.03 -5.75
N ALA A 162 24.11 34.74 -4.78
CA ALA A 162 24.82 35.80 -4.07
C ALA A 162 26.07 35.22 -3.38
N PRO A 163 27.29 35.71 -3.70
CA PRO A 163 28.56 35.17 -3.22
C PRO A 163 28.85 35.59 -1.78
N ILE A 164 27.84 35.52 -0.90
CA ILE A 164 27.86 35.99 0.49
C ILE A 164 27.66 34.77 1.40
N VAL A 165 28.42 34.68 2.49
CA VAL A 165 28.22 33.64 3.51
C VAL A 165 26.89 33.80 4.25
N SER A 166 26.40 32.72 4.86
CA SER A 166 25.19 32.80 5.69
C SER A 166 25.46 33.51 7.03
N PRO A 167 24.41 33.99 7.74
CA PRO A 167 24.56 34.64 9.04
C PRO A 167 25.30 33.82 10.10
N MET A 168 25.16 32.49 10.06
CA MET A 168 25.88 31.57 10.95
C MET A 168 27.39 31.69 10.77
N ILE A 169 27.86 31.66 9.52
CA ILE A 169 29.28 31.74 9.18
C ILE A 169 29.80 33.17 9.42
N ALA A 170 29.01 34.19 9.08
CA ALA A 170 29.35 35.58 9.37
C ALA A 170 29.54 35.82 10.88
N ALA A 171 28.64 35.28 11.71
CA ALA A 171 28.75 35.34 13.16
C ALA A 171 29.98 34.58 13.66
N ALA A 172 30.27 33.39 13.13
CA ALA A 172 31.47 32.61 13.46
C ALA A 172 32.76 33.40 13.18
N ARG A 173 32.87 34.01 11.98
CA ARG A 173 33.99 34.88 11.61
C ARG A 173 34.10 36.10 12.53
N ALA A 174 32.98 36.71 12.88
CA ALA A 174 32.94 37.86 13.78
C ALA A 174 33.43 37.51 15.20
N VAL A 175 32.97 36.40 15.78
CA VAL A 175 33.42 35.98 17.11
C VAL A 175 34.89 35.58 17.11
N ARG A 176 35.40 34.94 16.04
CA ARG A 176 36.85 34.68 15.91
C ARG A 176 37.68 35.96 15.84
N ARG A 177 37.14 37.01 15.20
CA ARG A 177 37.79 38.32 15.15
C ARG A 177 37.81 39.02 16.51
N MET A 178 36.77 38.86 17.32
CA MET A 178 36.62 39.54 18.62
C MET A 178 37.26 38.79 19.80
N TYR A 179 37.10 37.47 19.84
CA TYR A 179 37.51 36.63 20.98
C TYR A 179 38.74 35.76 20.70
N GLY A 180 39.28 35.81 19.47
CA GLY A 180 40.48 35.08 19.06
C GLY A 180 40.21 33.84 18.22
N LYS A 181 41.27 33.25 17.66
CA LYS A 181 41.13 32.14 16.69
C LYS A 181 40.85 30.78 17.32
N LYS A 182 41.34 30.52 18.54
CA LYS A 182 41.21 29.24 19.24
C LYS A 182 39.89 29.18 20.01
N LEU A 183 38.80 28.97 19.28
CA LEU A 183 37.44 28.85 19.81
C LEU A 183 36.78 27.61 19.23
N SER A 184 36.10 26.87 20.11
CA SER A 184 35.05 25.92 19.69
C SER A 184 33.75 26.70 19.49
N ILE A 185 33.11 26.55 18.34
CA ILE A 185 31.91 27.32 17.98
C ILE A 185 30.76 26.36 17.77
N VAL A 186 29.71 26.48 18.57
CA VAL A 186 28.49 25.68 18.47
C VAL A 186 27.35 26.58 18.04
N PHE A 187 26.79 26.33 16.86
CA PHE A 187 25.56 26.97 16.43
C PHE A 187 24.35 26.26 17.02
N ILE A 188 23.38 27.03 17.52
CA ILE A 188 22.15 26.53 18.12
C ILE A 188 20.97 27.18 17.38
N GLY A 189 20.19 26.40 16.62
CA GLY A 189 19.15 26.97 15.76
C GLY A 189 18.05 26.02 15.30
N PRO A 190 17.15 26.46 14.40
CA PRO A 190 16.00 25.66 14.00
C PRO A 190 16.24 24.77 12.77
N CYS A 191 17.45 24.76 12.19
CA CYS A 191 17.68 24.25 10.85
C CYS A 191 18.64 23.05 10.83
N ILE A 192 18.21 21.95 10.21
CA ILE A 192 19.04 20.75 10.02
C ILE A 192 20.08 20.99 8.91
N ALA A 193 19.73 21.70 7.84
CA ALA A 193 20.66 22.00 6.75
C ALA A 193 21.89 22.82 7.19
N LYS A 194 21.81 23.55 8.32
CA LYS A 194 22.98 24.22 8.93
C LYS A 194 24.06 23.22 9.36
N LYS A 195 23.70 22.00 9.75
CA LYS A 195 24.66 20.92 10.02
C LYS A 195 25.47 20.58 8.77
N GLY A 196 24.80 20.46 7.63
CA GLY A 196 25.46 20.23 6.34
C GLY A 196 26.31 21.42 5.88
N GLU A 197 25.90 22.65 6.18
CA GLU A 197 26.68 23.85 5.86
C GLU A 197 27.97 23.93 6.66
N ALA A 198 27.92 23.69 7.98
CA ALA A 198 29.08 23.68 8.85
C ALA A 198 30.11 22.59 8.46
N GLN A 199 29.63 21.49 7.89
CA GLN A 199 30.46 20.36 7.45
C GLN A 199 30.87 20.45 5.98
N SER A 200 30.55 21.55 5.28
CA SER A 200 30.93 21.70 3.87
C SER A 200 32.41 22.01 3.71
N GLU A 201 33.07 21.37 2.74
CA GLU A 201 34.51 21.55 2.47
C GLU A 201 34.91 23.02 2.28
N ALA A 202 34.05 23.82 1.63
CA ALA A 202 34.28 25.25 1.39
C ALA A 202 34.25 26.13 2.67
N LEU A 203 33.76 25.60 3.79
CA LEU A 203 33.59 26.32 5.06
C LEU A 203 34.20 25.54 6.24
N ASN A 204 35.08 24.58 5.96
CA ASN A 204 35.65 23.71 6.96
C ASN A 204 36.28 24.53 8.11
N ASP A 205 36.07 24.08 9.34
CA ASP A 205 36.57 24.68 10.59
C ASP A 205 36.01 26.07 10.99
N GLU A 206 35.04 26.63 10.25
CA GLU A 206 34.38 27.88 10.67
C GLU A 206 33.49 27.67 11.91
N VAL A 207 32.63 26.63 11.87
CA VAL A 207 31.72 26.23 12.96
C VAL A 207 32.02 24.79 13.34
N THR A 208 32.23 24.52 14.63
CA THR A 208 32.64 23.21 15.13
C THR A 208 31.47 22.21 15.12
N GLU A 209 30.33 22.60 15.69
CA GLU A 209 29.14 21.75 15.76
C GLU A 209 27.85 22.57 15.60
N VAL A 210 26.77 21.88 15.23
CA VAL A 210 25.45 22.49 15.01
C VAL A 210 24.38 21.66 15.72
N LEU A 211 23.75 22.27 16.72
CA LEU A 211 22.59 21.73 17.42
C LEU A 211 21.30 22.37 16.91
N THR A 212 20.27 21.56 16.77
CA THR A 212 18.92 22.09 16.71
C THR A 212 18.47 22.60 18.08
N PHE A 213 17.43 23.42 18.15
CA PHE A 213 16.85 23.79 19.43
C PHE A 213 16.34 22.59 20.24
N SER A 214 15.72 21.62 19.56
CA SER A 214 15.29 20.38 20.18
C SER A 214 16.45 19.59 20.80
N GLU A 215 17.59 19.53 20.13
CA GLU A 215 18.79 18.87 20.65
C GLU A 215 19.43 19.67 21.79
N MET A 216 19.41 21.00 21.73
CA MET A 216 19.90 21.83 22.84
C MET A 216 19.06 21.60 24.11
N ARG A 217 17.74 21.47 23.99
CA ARG A 217 16.88 21.11 25.12
C ARG A 217 17.21 19.72 25.66
N GLN A 218 17.34 18.72 24.77
CA GLN A 218 17.72 17.37 25.18
C GLN A 218 19.07 17.36 25.90
N LEU A 219 20.05 18.10 25.39
CA LEU A 219 21.37 18.25 26.00
C LEU A 219 21.27 18.85 27.42
N LEU A 220 20.47 19.92 27.61
CA LEU A 220 20.23 20.50 28.93
C LEU A 220 19.47 19.54 29.86
N GLU A 221 18.46 18.83 29.35
CA GLU A 221 17.67 17.88 30.14
C GLU A 221 18.49 16.68 30.63
N ILE A 222 19.42 16.19 29.81
CA ILE A 222 20.28 15.05 30.15
C ILE A 222 21.41 15.46 31.12
N HIS A 223 22.09 16.58 30.85
CA HIS A 223 23.33 16.92 31.54
C HIS A 223 23.24 18.11 32.51
N PHE A 224 22.12 18.83 32.55
CA PHE A 224 21.88 19.93 33.48
C PHE A 224 20.39 20.02 33.87
N PRO A 225 19.80 18.99 34.50
CA PRO A 225 18.34 18.88 34.71
C PRO A 225 17.69 20.07 35.44
N GLU A 226 18.46 20.78 36.26
CA GLU A 226 18.06 21.97 37.01
C GLU A 226 18.08 23.28 36.20
N TRP A 227 18.38 23.23 34.89
CA TRP A 227 18.54 24.42 34.04
C TRP A 227 17.37 25.40 34.08
N LYS A 228 16.13 24.90 34.27
CA LYS A 228 14.92 25.74 34.38
C LYS A 228 14.88 26.55 35.69
N GLN A 229 15.61 26.13 36.71
CA GLN A 229 15.68 26.75 38.04
C GLN A 229 16.71 27.91 38.09
N VAL A 230 17.48 28.12 37.02
CA VAL A 230 18.44 29.24 36.95
C VAL A 230 17.66 30.56 36.96
N ASP A 231 17.75 31.30 38.07
CA ASP A 231 17.05 32.57 38.27
C ASP A 231 17.96 33.79 38.06
N ALA A 232 18.84 33.68 37.06
CA ALA A 232 19.74 34.76 36.66
C ALA A 232 19.42 35.21 35.24
N GLU A 233 19.65 36.50 34.98
CA GLU A 233 19.61 37.07 33.64
C GLU A 233 20.97 37.65 33.29
N GLN A 234 21.43 37.43 32.06
CA GLN A 234 22.66 38.00 31.54
C GLN A 234 22.44 38.54 30.13
N ASN A 235 23.11 39.64 29.81
CA ASN A 235 23.15 40.14 28.45
C ASN A 235 23.93 39.18 27.55
N PHE A 236 23.55 39.12 26.28
CA PHE A 236 24.32 38.42 25.26
C PHE A 236 25.68 39.09 25.08
N ASP A 237 26.70 38.27 24.81
CA ASP A 237 28.03 38.76 24.55
C ASP A 237 28.10 39.44 23.17
N PRO A 238 28.97 40.45 23.00
CA PRO A 238 29.25 41.06 21.70
C PRO A 238 29.65 40.04 20.60
N PRO A 239 29.53 40.39 19.30
CA PRO A 239 28.92 41.60 18.79
C PRO A 239 27.42 41.65 19.06
N ILE A 240 26.91 42.84 19.39
CA ILE A 240 25.49 43.03 19.68
C ILE A 240 24.71 42.99 18.37
N ALA A 241 23.59 42.28 18.39
CA ALA A 241 22.73 42.10 17.24
C ALA A 241 21.69 43.22 17.13
N GLY A 242 21.59 43.85 15.96
CA GLY A 242 20.66 44.90 15.62
C GLY A 242 19.47 44.39 14.78
N PRO A 243 19.08 45.12 13.71
CA PRO A 243 17.96 44.75 12.84
C PRO A 243 18.05 43.35 12.23
N GLY A 244 19.25 42.78 12.09
CA GLY A 244 19.51 41.42 11.63
C GLY A 244 18.82 40.34 12.47
N SER A 245 18.37 40.69 13.68
CA SER A 245 17.52 39.84 14.51
C SER A 245 16.16 39.51 13.85
N LEU A 246 15.75 40.22 12.78
CA LEU A 246 14.52 39.96 11.99
C LEU A 246 14.64 38.86 10.93
N PHE A 247 15.87 38.46 10.56
CA PHE A 247 16.13 37.45 9.52
C PHE A 247 15.32 36.15 9.57
N PRO A 248 14.95 35.59 10.74
CA PRO A 248 14.22 34.34 10.74
C PRO A 248 12.75 34.48 10.29
N ILE A 249 12.23 35.70 10.20
CA ILE A 249 10.92 36.01 9.63
C ILE A 249 11.12 36.30 8.14
N SER A 250 10.22 35.80 7.29
CA SER A 250 10.13 36.16 5.87
C SER A 250 10.28 37.68 5.67
N ARG A 251 11.05 38.09 4.65
CA ARG A 251 11.40 39.50 4.34
C ARG A 251 12.31 40.17 5.39
N GLY A 252 12.81 39.41 6.36
CA GLY A 252 13.70 39.91 7.39
C GLY A 252 15.04 40.40 6.83
N LEU A 253 15.56 39.77 5.78
CA LEU A 253 16.75 40.24 5.06
C LEU A 253 16.50 41.61 4.43
N ILE A 254 15.40 41.76 3.68
CA ILE A 254 15.03 43.01 2.99
C ILE A 254 14.93 44.16 3.99
N GLN A 255 14.18 43.95 5.08
CA GLN A 255 13.98 44.98 6.10
C GLN A 255 15.29 45.37 6.81
N SER A 256 16.10 44.38 7.21
CA SER A 256 17.38 44.62 7.90
C SER A 256 18.42 45.26 6.99
N ALA A 257 18.46 44.84 5.72
CA ALA A 257 19.33 45.42 4.70
C ALA A 257 18.77 46.73 4.12
N SER A 258 17.59 47.19 4.55
CA SER A 258 16.92 48.39 4.01
C SER A 258 16.91 48.38 2.47
N ILE A 259 16.66 47.21 1.90
CA ILE A 259 16.51 47.06 0.45
C ILE A 259 15.13 47.61 0.10
N PRO A 260 15.02 48.55 -0.85
CA PRO A 260 13.72 49.09 -1.24
C PRO A 260 12.90 47.98 -1.90
N GLU A 261 11.65 47.88 -1.48
CA GLU A 261 10.68 46.97 -2.08
C GLU A 261 9.58 47.80 -2.73
N ASP A 262 9.58 47.80 -4.06
CA ASP A 262 8.57 48.46 -4.87
C ASP A 262 7.94 47.40 -5.79
N LEU A 263 6.68 47.07 -5.49
CA LEU A 263 5.89 46.06 -6.19
C LEU A 263 5.65 46.39 -7.67
N THR A 264 5.95 47.62 -8.11
CA THR A 264 5.82 48.02 -9.51
C THR A 264 7.08 47.79 -10.33
N THR A 265 8.20 47.48 -9.67
CA THR A 265 9.52 47.42 -10.31
C THR A 265 10.08 46.00 -10.45
N ASP A 266 9.38 44.98 -9.95
CA ASP A 266 9.82 43.57 -9.90
C ASP A 266 11.27 43.36 -9.39
N ASN A 267 11.81 44.33 -8.65
CA ASN A 267 13.20 44.33 -8.20
C ASN A 267 13.48 43.24 -7.16
N VAL A 268 12.48 42.86 -6.38
CA VAL A 268 12.60 41.86 -5.32
C VAL A 268 11.42 40.90 -5.37
N ILE A 269 11.71 39.60 -5.45
CA ILE A 269 10.71 38.55 -5.31
C ILE A 269 11.07 37.72 -4.08
N VAL A 270 10.05 37.36 -3.31
CA VAL A 270 10.18 36.59 -2.08
C VAL A 270 9.32 35.34 -2.20
N ALA A 271 9.92 34.16 -2.04
CA ALA A 271 9.19 32.90 -1.98
C ALA A 271 9.65 32.06 -0.78
N GLU A 272 8.72 31.39 -0.12
CA GLU A 272 9.02 30.64 1.10
C GLU A 272 8.17 29.39 1.25
N GLY A 273 8.62 28.47 2.10
CA GLY A 273 7.92 27.20 2.30
C GLY A 273 8.25 26.20 1.19
N ARG A 274 7.71 24.98 1.28
CA ARG A 274 8.22 23.83 0.52
C ARG A 274 7.99 23.89 -0.98
N SER A 275 6.90 24.51 -1.43
CA SER A 275 6.44 24.48 -2.82
C SER A 275 6.94 25.72 -3.54
N ASP A 276 6.64 26.90 -2.98
CA ASP A 276 6.91 28.19 -3.61
C ASP A 276 8.40 28.43 -3.85
N PHE A 277 9.30 27.91 -2.99
CA PHE A 277 10.74 28.03 -3.25
C PHE A 277 11.20 27.19 -4.44
N VAL A 278 10.59 26.02 -4.67
CA VAL A 278 10.92 25.14 -5.80
C VAL A 278 10.42 25.76 -7.10
N GLU A 279 9.19 26.26 -7.07
CA GLU A 279 8.57 26.98 -8.19
C GLU A 279 9.36 28.23 -8.56
N ALA A 280 9.69 29.08 -7.59
CA ALA A 280 10.47 30.29 -7.83
C ALA A 280 11.86 30.00 -8.40
N ILE A 281 12.53 28.91 -7.98
CA ILE A 281 13.81 28.49 -8.59
C ILE A 281 13.60 28.02 -10.03
N ARG A 282 12.52 27.27 -10.32
CA ARG A 282 12.22 26.78 -11.67
C ARG A 282 11.86 27.92 -12.62
N GLU A 283 10.97 28.83 -12.21
CA GLU A 283 10.62 30.02 -12.97
C GLU A 283 11.83 30.93 -13.20
N PHE A 284 12.70 31.04 -12.20
CA PHE A 284 13.99 31.69 -12.38
C PHE A 284 14.77 30.91 -13.44
N ASP A 285 15.03 29.61 -13.32
CA ASP A 285 15.79 28.84 -14.33
C ASP A 285 15.29 29.04 -15.77
N GLU A 286 13.99 28.92 -15.97
CA GLU A 286 13.30 29.06 -17.26
C GLU A 286 13.29 30.51 -17.79
N GLY A 287 13.70 31.48 -16.99
CA GLY A 287 13.76 32.90 -17.36
C GLY A 287 12.41 33.61 -17.32
N GLN A 288 11.41 33.00 -16.68
CA GLN A 288 10.09 33.61 -16.49
C GLN A 288 10.15 34.78 -15.49
N CYS A 289 11.02 34.71 -14.48
CA CYS A 289 11.26 35.80 -13.54
C CYS A 289 12.77 36.06 -13.31
N ARG A 290 13.17 37.33 -13.32
CA ARG A 290 14.57 37.79 -13.19
C ARG A 290 14.69 39.03 -12.29
N PRO A 291 14.25 38.96 -11.02
CA PRO A 291 14.38 40.08 -10.10
C PRO A 291 15.85 40.40 -9.82
N ASN A 292 16.15 41.61 -9.34
CA ASN A 292 17.48 41.93 -8.81
C ASN A 292 17.85 41.06 -7.61
N LEU A 293 16.88 40.79 -6.74
CA LEU A 293 17.03 39.85 -5.64
C LEU A 293 15.85 38.88 -5.56
N LEU A 294 16.15 37.59 -5.67
CA LEU A 294 15.25 36.51 -5.31
C LEU A 294 15.57 36.05 -3.88
N GLU A 295 14.77 36.47 -2.89
CA GLU A 295 14.88 35.99 -1.51
C GLU A 295 14.04 34.72 -1.34
N ILE A 296 14.72 33.59 -1.09
CA ILE A 296 14.06 32.29 -0.98
C ILE A 296 14.41 31.53 0.29
N LEU A 297 13.39 30.94 0.91
CA LEU A 297 13.51 30.13 2.12
C LEU A 297 12.77 28.80 1.95
N ALA A 298 13.44 27.68 2.19
CA ALA A 298 12.81 26.35 2.11
C ALA A 298 11.73 26.07 3.19
N CYS A 299 11.50 27.00 4.11
CA CYS A 299 10.48 26.96 5.17
C CYS A 299 9.79 28.32 5.23
N GLU A 300 8.59 28.39 5.80
CA GLU A 300 7.84 29.64 6.04
C GLU A 300 8.51 30.47 7.15
N GLY A 301 9.62 31.12 6.80
CA GLY A 301 10.63 31.65 7.71
C GLY A 301 11.45 30.55 8.39
N CYS A 302 12.64 30.91 8.89
CA CYS A 302 13.40 30.02 9.78
C CYS A 302 12.64 29.72 11.08
N ILE A 303 11.67 30.57 11.44
CA ILE A 303 10.73 30.33 12.55
C ILE A 303 9.89 29.05 12.37
N MET A 304 9.73 28.54 11.15
CA MET A 304 9.06 27.25 10.87
C MET A 304 10.04 26.13 10.51
N GLY A 305 11.31 26.28 10.86
CA GLY A 305 12.33 25.25 10.67
C GLY A 305 12.01 23.93 11.42
N PRO A 306 12.63 22.81 11.01
CA PRO A 306 12.37 21.48 11.58
C PRO A 306 12.92 21.25 12.99
N GLY A 307 13.83 22.12 13.47
CA GLY A 307 14.60 21.92 14.70
C GLY A 307 13.96 22.43 15.99
N TYR A 308 12.67 22.76 15.99
CA TYR A 308 11.93 23.19 17.18
C TYR A 308 11.44 21.99 17.99
N SER A 309 11.40 22.10 19.32
CA SER A 309 10.76 21.10 20.18
C SER A 309 9.28 21.42 20.45
N GLN A 310 8.95 22.71 20.55
CA GLN A 310 7.62 23.16 20.91
C GLN A 310 6.70 23.23 19.68
N LYS A 311 5.49 22.69 19.80
CA LYS A 311 4.44 22.89 18.80
C LYS A 311 3.87 24.30 18.93
N ALA A 312 4.05 25.14 17.91
CA ALA A 312 3.44 26.45 17.82
C ALA A 312 3.12 26.79 16.36
N THR A 313 2.11 27.62 16.16
CA THR A 313 1.69 28.07 14.82
C THR A 313 2.60 29.18 14.30
N LEU A 314 2.65 29.32 12.97
CA LEU A 314 3.47 30.30 12.25
C LEU A 314 3.35 31.72 12.83
N TYR A 315 2.12 32.25 12.90
CA TYR A 315 1.89 33.63 13.33
C TYR A 315 2.25 33.85 14.81
N ARG A 316 2.05 32.84 15.66
CA ARG A 316 2.45 32.93 17.08
C ARG A 316 3.98 33.02 17.20
N ARG A 317 4.72 32.18 16.47
CA ARG A 317 6.19 32.24 16.45
C ARG A 317 6.71 33.57 15.89
N ARG A 318 6.06 34.07 14.83
CA ARG A 318 6.34 35.40 14.26
C ARG A 318 6.19 36.50 15.33
N THR A 319 5.08 36.50 16.08
CA THR A 319 4.83 37.48 17.15
C THR A 319 5.91 37.46 18.23
N TYR A 320 6.33 36.28 18.70
CA TYR A 320 7.38 36.18 19.73
C TYR A 320 8.70 36.83 19.27
N VAL A 321 9.14 36.51 18.04
CA VAL A 321 10.36 37.09 17.48
C VAL A 321 10.18 38.60 17.28
N SER A 322 9.07 39.04 16.68
CA SER A 322 8.82 40.48 16.46
C SER A 322 8.76 41.29 17.76
N GLN A 323 8.17 40.75 18.83
CA GLN A 323 8.12 41.40 20.14
C GLN A 323 9.52 41.52 20.75
N TYR A 324 10.29 40.43 20.74
CA TYR A 324 11.68 40.44 21.20
C TYR A 324 12.52 41.47 20.46
N VAL A 325 12.48 41.47 19.13
CA VAL A 325 13.27 42.40 18.32
C VAL A 325 12.84 43.85 18.55
N ARG A 326 11.53 44.12 18.65
CA ARG A 326 11.03 45.46 18.94
C ARG A 326 11.54 45.98 20.28
N ASP A 327 11.49 45.16 21.32
CA ASP A 327 11.99 45.53 22.64
C ASP A 327 13.51 45.75 22.63
N LYS A 328 14.24 44.87 21.96
CA LYS A 328 15.68 44.98 21.79
C LYS A 328 16.10 46.26 21.08
N LEU A 329 15.49 46.59 19.95
CA LEU A 329 15.84 47.77 19.16
C LEU A 329 15.51 49.09 19.87
N LYS A 330 14.57 49.09 20.83
CA LYS A 330 14.30 50.25 21.69
C LYS A 330 15.43 50.52 22.69
N HIS A 331 16.11 49.47 23.16
CA HIS A 331 17.10 49.54 24.23
C HIS A 331 18.54 49.30 23.76
N ILE A 332 18.77 49.16 22.47
CA ILE A 332 20.10 48.88 21.92
C ILE A 332 21.00 50.11 22.00
N ASP A 333 22.26 49.90 22.38
CA ASP A 333 23.31 50.90 22.26
C ASP A 333 23.76 51.03 20.80
N TRP A 334 23.17 51.97 20.08
CA TRP A 334 23.49 52.23 18.67
C TRP A 334 24.92 52.71 18.45
N GLN A 335 25.56 53.35 19.44
CA GLN A 335 26.94 53.79 19.32
C GLN A 335 27.86 52.58 19.35
N LEU A 336 27.68 51.69 20.33
CA LEU A 336 28.42 50.44 20.42
C LEU A 336 28.18 49.54 19.20
N TRP A 337 26.93 49.43 18.74
CA TRP A 337 26.60 48.64 17.55
C TRP A 337 27.37 49.14 16.32
N ARG A 338 27.37 50.46 16.07
CA ARG A 338 28.10 51.06 14.94
C ARG A 338 29.60 50.83 15.04
N GLN A 339 30.17 50.98 16.24
CA GLN A 339 31.60 50.73 16.48
C GLN A 339 31.98 49.27 16.19
N GLN A 340 31.15 48.32 16.62
CA GLN A 340 31.38 46.89 16.37
C GLN A 340 31.20 46.54 14.90
N MET A 341 30.19 47.08 14.21
CA MET A 341 30.01 46.89 12.77
C MET A 341 31.19 47.46 11.96
N ALA A 342 31.76 48.59 12.39
CA ALA A 342 32.97 49.15 11.78
C ALA A 342 34.21 48.28 12.03
N LEU A 343 34.40 47.77 13.26
CA LEU A 343 35.48 46.83 13.60
C LEU A 343 35.42 45.55 12.75
N LEU A 344 34.21 45.03 12.55
CA LEU A 344 33.93 43.82 11.80
C LEU A 344 33.82 44.06 10.30
N ALA A 345 34.00 45.30 9.83
CA ALA A 345 33.77 45.66 8.45
C ALA A 345 34.66 44.88 7.46
N GLN A 346 35.85 44.50 7.91
CA GLN A 346 36.94 43.89 7.15
C GLN A 346 36.93 42.36 7.15
N ILE A 347 35.96 41.71 7.81
CA ILE A 347 35.86 40.24 7.75
C ILE A 347 35.49 39.82 6.33
N ASN A 348 36.08 38.72 5.87
CA ASN A 348 35.71 38.16 4.57
C ASN A 348 34.26 37.67 4.61
N MET A 349 33.41 38.21 3.74
CA MET A 349 32.01 37.82 3.60
C MET A 349 31.77 36.89 2.41
N SER A 350 32.80 36.64 1.59
CA SER A 350 32.65 35.90 0.35
C SER A 350 32.53 34.40 0.57
N ARG A 351 31.76 33.75 -0.32
CA ARG A 351 31.62 32.30 -0.43
C ARG A 351 31.58 31.89 -1.90
N GLN A 352 32.25 30.78 -2.21
CA GLN A 352 32.13 30.10 -3.49
C GLN A 352 31.19 28.89 -3.36
N TYR A 353 30.47 28.61 -4.44
CA TYR A 353 29.56 27.47 -4.56
C TYR A 353 30.04 26.58 -5.70
N ILE A 354 29.94 25.27 -5.52
CA ILE A 354 30.48 24.30 -6.46
C ILE A 354 29.34 23.35 -6.87
N PRO A 355 29.17 23.06 -8.16
CA PRO A 355 28.22 22.06 -8.63
C PRO A 355 28.43 20.72 -7.91
N TYR A 356 27.34 20.10 -7.49
CA TYR A 356 27.30 18.74 -6.98
C TYR A 356 26.31 17.94 -7.82
N GLU A 357 26.63 17.81 -9.10
CA GLU A 357 25.78 17.23 -10.12
C GLU A 357 25.53 15.74 -9.84
N GLN A 358 24.26 15.35 -9.90
CA GLN A 358 23.84 13.96 -9.86
C GLN A 358 23.46 13.58 -11.29
N GLN A 359 24.40 13.02 -12.07
CA GLN A 359 24.06 12.54 -13.41
C GLN A 359 23.13 11.32 -13.30
N THR A 360 21.87 11.51 -13.68
CA THR A 360 20.94 10.42 -13.95
C THR A 360 20.50 10.52 -15.41
N PRO A 361 20.65 9.45 -16.22
CA PRO A 361 20.20 9.46 -17.60
C PRO A 361 18.69 9.60 -17.66
N GLU A 362 18.18 10.52 -18.47
CA GLU A 362 16.74 10.68 -18.70
C GLU A 362 16.16 9.44 -19.42
N PRO A 363 14.97 8.96 -19.02
CA PRO A 363 14.32 7.85 -19.69
C PRO A 363 13.89 8.23 -21.12
N THR A 364 13.94 7.26 -22.03
CA THR A 364 13.36 7.43 -23.37
C THR A 364 11.84 7.34 -23.32
N SER A 365 11.14 7.89 -24.33
CA SER A 365 9.67 7.81 -24.41
C SER A 365 9.14 6.38 -24.35
N LEU A 366 9.85 5.42 -24.95
CA LEU A 366 9.48 4.00 -24.93
C LEU A 366 9.58 3.38 -23.54
N GLN A 367 10.63 3.73 -22.77
CA GLN A 367 10.79 3.27 -21.39
C GLN A 367 9.71 3.83 -20.47
N ILE A 368 9.31 5.09 -20.68
CA ILE A 368 8.20 5.71 -19.96
C ILE A 368 6.89 4.98 -20.28
N GLU A 369 6.63 4.71 -21.56
CA GLU A 369 5.42 4.00 -22.01
C GLU A 369 5.32 2.60 -21.41
N GLU A 370 6.41 1.82 -21.40
CA GLU A 370 6.46 0.51 -20.75
C GLU A 370 6.09 0.58 -19.25
N ILE A 371 6.63 1.56 -18.54
CA ILE A 371 6.32 1.77 -17.12
C ILE A 371 4.86 2.21 -16.93
N MET A 372 4.35 3.11 -17.78
CA MET A 372 2.96 3.57 -17.73
C MET A 372 1.97 2.41 -17.97
N HIS A 373 2.26 1.54 -18.94
CA HIS A 373 1.50 0.30 -19.15
C HIS A 373 1.54 -0.63 -17.93
N SER A 374 2.70 -0.75 -17.26
CA SER A 374 2.83 -1.54 -16.02
C SER A 374 1.99 -0.97 -14.86
N LEU A 375 1.65 0.32 -14.91
CA LEU A 375 0.76 1.01 -13.96
C LEU A 375 -0.72 0.94 -14.39
N GLY A 376 -1.04 0.24 -15.47
CA GLY A 376 -2.39 0.15 -16.03
C GLY A 376 -2.85 1.41 -16.76
N LYS A 377 -1.92 2.25 -17.25
CA LYS A 377 -2.23 3.49 -17.97
C LYS A 377 -1.88 3.33 -19.44
N PHE A 378 -2.89 3.15 -20.28
CA PHE A 378 -2.73 2.90 -21.72
C PHE A 378 -3.13 4.11 -22.57
N LYS A 379 -3.91 5.03 -21.99
CA LYS A 379 -4.40 6.23 -22.65
C LYS A 379 -4.34 7.43 -21.70
N PRO A 380 -4.35 8.68 -22.22
CA PRO A 380 -4.29 9.89 -21.41
C PRO A 380 -5.39 9.98 -20.32
N GLU A 381 -6.55 9.39 -20.57
CA GLU A 381 -7.67 9.36 -19.61
C GLU A 381 -7.38 8.52 -18.35
N ASP A 382 -6.43 7.58 -18.42
CA ASP A 382 -6.02 6.75 -17.28
C ASP A 382 -5.05 7.52 -16.35
N GLU A 383 -4.52 8.66 -16.82
CA GLU A 383 -3.56 9.50 -16.10
C GLU A 383 -4.25 10.42 -15.10
N LEU A 384 -4.74 9.86 -13.99
CA LEU A 384 -5.51 10.59 -12.99
C LEU A 384 -4.76 11.76 -12.32
N ASN A 385 -3.41 11.76 -12.34
CA ASN A 385 -2.55 12.80 -11.74
C ASN A 385 -2.96 13.18 -10.30
N CYS A 386 -3.38 12.19 -9.51
CA CYS A 386 -4.02 12.42 -8.21
C CYS A 386 -3.06 12.73 -7.05
N GLY A 387 -1.73 12.64 -7.24
CA GLY A 387 -0.76 12.92 -6.19
C GLY A 387 -0.59 11.86 -5.09
N ALA A 388 -1.39 10.78 -5.11
CA ALA A 388 -1.44 9.80 -4.01
C ALA A 388 -0.11 9.05 -3.79
N CYS A 389 0.62 8.75 -4.87
CA CYS A 389 1.94 8.11 -4.83
C CYS A 389 3.07 9.07 -4.39
N GLY A 390 2.78 10.37 -4.22
CA GLY A 390 3.76 11.38 -3.83
C GLY A 390 4.45 12.11 -4.99
N TYR A 391 3.98 11.90 -6.22
CA TYR A 391 4.38 12.62 -7.44
C TYR A 391 3.15 13.32 -8.02
N ASP A 392 3.34 14.53 -8.58
CA ASP A 392 2.20 15.39 -8.95
C ASP A 392 1.55 14.89 -10.24
N THR A 393 2.33 14.27 -11.12
CA THR A 393 1.84 13.62 -12.34
C THR A 393 2.18 12.13 -12.41
N CYS A 394 1.41 11.41 -13.21
CA CYS A 394 1.64 10.02 -13.56
C CYS A 394 2.99 9.83 -14.25
N LEU A 395 3.34 10.79 -15.13
CA LEU A 395 4.62 10.87 -15.82
C LEU A 395 5.78 10.98 -14.83
N GLU A 396 5.71 11.91 -13.86
CA GLU A 396 6.74 12.04 -12.82
C GLU A 396 6.92 10.76 -12.01
N HIS A 397 5.82 10.06 -11.69
CA HIS A 397 5.89 8.77 -11.00
C HIS A 397 6.58 7.71 -11.85
N ALA A 398 6.29 7.63 -13.16
CA ALA A 398 6.94 6.70 -14.07
C ALA A 398 8.45 6.97 -14.20
N ILE A 399 8.84 8.25 -14.35
CA ILE A 399 10.25 8.67 -14.36
C ILE A 399 10.94 8.30 -13.03
N ALA A 400 10.25 8.49 -11.90
CA ALA A 400 10.80 8.09 -10.61
C ALA A 400 10.96 6.56 -10.46
N ILE A 401 10.06 5.75 -11.03
CA ILE A 401 10.21 4.29 -11.08
C ILE A 401 11.45 3.92 -11.92
N TYR A 402 11.62 4.55 -13.07
CA TYR A 402 12.79 4.33 -13.94
C TYR A 402 14.12 4.56 -13.19
N HIS A 403 14.20 5.64 -12.41
CA HIS A 403 15.38 5.94 -11.61
C HIS A 403 15.51 5.10 -10.31
N GLY A 404 14.62 4.13 -10.07
CA GLY A 404 14.61 3.33 -8.85
C GLY A 404 14.28 4.13 -7.58
N LEU A 405 13.62 5.28 -7.72
CA LEU A 405 13.17 6.12 -6.61
C LEU A 405 11.78 5.72 -6.12
N ALA A 406 10.96 5.14 -6.99
CA ALA A 406 9.60 4.73 -6.69
C ALA A 406 9.30 3.30 -7.13
N GLN A 407 8.19 2.74 -6.64
CA GLN A 407 7.69 1.43 -7.03
C GLN A 407 6.27 1.55 -7.61
N THR A 408 5.84 0.55 -8.37
CA THR A 408 4.51 0.53 -8.99
C THR A 408 3.39 0.42 -7.96
N GLU A 409 3.65 -0.28 -6.84
CA GLU A 409 2.72 -0.47 -5.72
C GLU A 409 2.41 0.84 -4.97
N MET A 410 3.15 1.92 -5.24
CA MET A 410 2.83 3.25 -4.72
C MET A 410 1.60 3.88 -5.40
N CYS A 411 1.22 3.40 -6.59
CA CYS A 411 0.04 3.87 -7.29
C CYS A 411 -1.22 3.26 -6.64
N LEU A 412 -1.92 4.07 -5.83
CA LEU A 412 -3.10 3.64 -5.08
C LEU A 412 -4.23 3.11 -6.00
N PRO A 413 -4.65 3.81 -7.08
CA PRO A 413 -5.69 3.29 -7.98
C PRO A 413 -5.34 1.95 -8.60
N PHE A 414 -4.11 1.82 -9.13
CA PHE A 414 -3.59 0.57 -9.70
C PHE A 414 -3.59 -0.57 -8.66
N THR A 415 -3.13 -0.29 -7.45
CA THR A 415 -3.08 -1.29 -6.37
C THR A 415 -4.48 -1.74 -5.96
N ILE A 416 -5.46 -0.82 -5.87
CA ILE A 416 -6.86 -1.16 -5.57
C ILE A 416 -7.45 -2.04 -6.68
N GLN A 417 -7.21 -1.71 -7.94
CA GLN A 417 -7.70 -2.50 -9.07
C GLN A 417 -7.10 -3.91 -9.04
N ARG A 418 -5.77 -4.02 -8.91
CA ARG A 418 -5.07 -5.31 -8.85
C ARG A 418 -5.52 -6.15 -7.64
N LEU A 419 -5.82 -5.51 -6.51
CA LEU A 419 -6.37 -6.19 -5.34
C LEU A 419 -7.77 -6.75 -5.63
N ARG A 420 -8.65 -5.98 -6.29
CA ARG A 420 -9.99 -6.45 -6.68
C ARG A 420 -9.92 -7.64 -7.65
N GLU A 421 -9.08 -7.55 -8.68
CA GLU A 421 -8.84 -8.64 -9.63
C GLU A 421 -8.32 -9.90 -8.91
N THR A 422 -7.39 -9.75 -7.98
CA THR A 422 -6.86 -10.87 -7.19
C THR A 422 -7.93 -11.50 -6.31
N ILE A 423 -8.79 -10.70 -5.67
CA ILE A 423 -9.92 -11.18 -4.86
C ILE A 423 -10.91 -11.95 -5.72
N GLN A 424 -11.23 -11.44 -6.91
CA GLN A 424 -12.14 -12.10 -7.85
C GLN A 424 -11.58 -13.45 -8.31
N ASN A 425 -10.32 -13.47 -8.75
CA ASN A 425 -9.65 -14.72 -9.17
C ASN A 425 -9.58 -15.75 -8.03
N LEU A 426 -9.36 -15.29 -6.80
CA LEU A 426 -9.34 -16.16 -5.62
C LEU A 426 -10.74 -16.72 -5.32
N ALA A 427 -11.80 -15.92 -5.46
CA ALA A 427 -13.17 -16.37 -5.28
C ALA A 427 -13.55 -17.45 -6.31
N GLU A 428 -13.23 -17.23 -7.58
CA GLU A 428 -13.45 -18.21 -8.66
C GLU A 428 -12.67 -19.52 -8.43
N SER A 429 -11.41 -19.41 -8.00
CA SER A 429 -10.60 -20.58 -7.66
C SER A 429 -11.17 -21.36 -6.48
N ASN A 430 -11.71 -20.68 -5.46
CA ASN A 430 -12.35 -21.33 -4.31
C ASN A 430 -13.66 -22.03 -4.70
N GLU A 431 -14.51 -21.40 -5.51
CA GLU A 431 -15.76 -22.02 -5.98
C GLU A 431 -15.48 -23.28 -6.81
N LYS A 432 -14.47 -23.22 -7.69
CA LYS A 432 -14.04 -24.39 -8.47
C LYS A 432 -13.52 -25.51 -7.58
N LEU A 433 -12.79 -25.17 -6.52
CA LEU A 433 -12.28 -26.15 -5.55
C LEU A 433 -13.42 -26.84 -4.82
N GLU A 434 -14.42 -26.09 -4.35
CA GLU A 434 -15.60 -26.62 -3.66
C GLU A 434 -16.38 -27.60 -4.55
N LYS A 435 -16.71 -27.21 -5.78
CA LYS A 435 -17.38 -28.09 -6.78
C LYS A 435 -16.60 -29.37 -7.05
N THR A 436 -15.26 -29.26 -7.14
CA THR A 436 -14.39 -30.42 -7.36
C THR A 436 -14.40 -31.36 -6.15
N GLN A 437 -14.39 -30.83 -4.94
CA GLN A 437 -14.48 -31.62 -3.70
C GLN A 437 -15.82 -32.34 -3.59
N GLU A 438 -16.94 -31.70 -3.90
CA GLU A 438 -18.26 -32.33 -3.89
C GLU A 438 -18.34 -33.49 -4.89
N THR A 439 -17.83 -33.28 -6.11
CA THR A 439 -17.79 -34.31 -7.15
C THR A 439 -16.93 -35.49 -6.74
N LEU A 440 -15.77 -35.23 -6.10
CA LEU A 440 -14.90 -36.29 -5.56
C LEU A 440 -15.58 -37.07 -4.44
N MET A 441 -16.27 -36.39 -3.52
CA MET A 441 -16.98 -37.04 -2.41
C MET A 441 -18.12 -37.94 -2.93
N GLN A 442 -18.85 -37.49 -3.96
CA GLN A 442 -19.86 -38.33 -4.61
C GLN A 442 -19.24 -39.53 -5.32
N ALA A 443 -18.14 -39.34 -6.05
CA ALA A 443 -17.42 -40.42 -6.72
C ALA A 443 -16.88 -41.47 -5.74
N GLU A 444 -16.32 -41.03 -4.60
CA GLU A 444 -15.83 -41.90 -3.53
C GLU A 444 -16.97 -42.73 -2.91
N LYS A 445 -18.11 -42.08 -2.63
CA LYS A 445 -19.31 -42.76 -2.11
C LYS A 445 -19.81 -43.85 -3.07
N LEU A 446 -19.88 -43.54 -4.36
CA LEU A 446 -20.31 -44.49 -5.40
C LEU A 446 -19.32 -45.65 -5.55
N ALA A 447 -18.02 -45.37 -5.55
CA ALA A 447 -16.98 -46.41 -5.64
C ALA A 447 -17.04 -47.37 -4.45
N SER A 448 -17.23 -46.85 -3.23
CA SER A 448 -17.39 -47.64 -2.01
C SER A 448 -18.62 -48.55 -2.05
N ILE A 449 -19.78 -48.00 -2.46
CA ILE A 449 -21.00 -48.78 -2.68
C ILE A 449 -20.76 -49.87 -3.73
N GLY A 450 -20.05 -49.55 -4.82
CA GLY A 450 -19.75 -50.49 -5.89
C GLY A 450 -18.90 -51.67 -5.44
N GLN A 451 -17.85 -51.43 -4.66
CA GLN A 451 -16.99 -52.49 -4.11
C GLN A 451 -17.75 -53.41 -3.15
N LEU A 452 -18.54 -52.82 -2.22
CA LEU A 452 -19.34 -53.59 -1.27
C LEU A 452 -20.38 -54.45 -1.99
N ALA A 453 -21.05 -53.90 -2.99
CA ALA A 453 -22.05 -54.61 -3.77
C ALA A 453 -21.48 -55.82 -4.53
N ALA A 454 -20.29 -55.67 -5.11
CA ALA A 454 -19.61 -56.76 -5.81
C ALA A 454 -19.25 -57.93 -4.87
N GLY A 455 -18.72 -57.63 -3.68
CA GLY A 455 -18.38 -58.64 -2.68
C GLY A 455 -19.60 -59.37 -2.13
N ILE A 456 -20.61 -58.61 -1.68
CA ILE A 456 -21.87 -59.16 -1.15
C ILE A 456 -22.55 -60.05 -2.19
N ALA A 457 -22.54 -59.63 -3.46
CA ALA A 457 -23.23 -60.38 -4.49
C ALA A 457 -22.59 -61.72 -4.81
N HIS A 458 -21.26 -61.78 -4.82
CA HIS A 458 -20.55 -63.05 -5.01
C HIS A 458 -20.80 -64.00 -3.83
N GLU A 459 -20.78 -63.49 -2.59
CA GLU A 459 -20.97 -64.32 -1.40
C GLU A 459 -22.40 -64.78 -1.17
N LEU A 460 -23.42 -64.00 -1.58
CA LEU A 460 -24.83 -64.39 -1.44
C LEU A 460 -25.34 -65.25 -2.59
N ASN A 461 -24.89 -65.01 -3.83
CA ASN A 461 -25.34 -65.81 -4.98
C ASN A 461 -24.93 -67.29 -4.85
N ASN A 462 -23.81 -67.57 -4.19
CA ASN A 462 -23.30 -68.94 -3.99
C ASN A 462 -24.25 -69.81 -3.11
N PRO A 463 -24.56 -69.45 -1.85
CA PRO A 463 -25.47 -70.24 -1.02
C PRO A 463 -26.89 -70.25 -1.56
N LEU A 464 -27.37 -69.16 -2.17
CA LEU A 464 -28.69 -69.12 -2.81
C LEU A 464 -28.79 -70.08 -4.00
N GLY A 465 -27.72 -70.20 -4.78
CA GLY A 465 -27.63 -71.20 -5.85
C GLY A 465 -27.75 -72.63 -5.32
N VAL A 466 -27.12 -72.92 -4.18
CA VAL A 466 -27.19 -74.24 -3.52
C VAL A 466 -28.61 -74.51 -2.98
N VAL A 467 -29.22 -73.54 -2.30
CA VAL A 467 -30.61 -73.65 -1.80
C VAL A 467 -31.58 -73.89 -2.94
N LEU A 468 -31.46 -73.15 -4.05
CA LEU A 468 -32.27 -73.34 -5.25
C LEU A 468 -32.09 -74.73 -5.85
N MET A 469 -30.85 -75.22 -5.93
CA MET A 469 -30.56 -76.53 -6.50
C MET A 469 -31.21 -77.66 -5.69
N TYR A 470 -31.04 -77.67 -4.36
CA TYR A 470 -31.67 -78.67 -3.49
C TYR A 470 -33.20 -78.54 -3.47
N ALA A 471 -33.75 -77.32 -3.48
CA ALA A 471 -35.19 -77.11 -3.54
C ALA A 471 -35.79 -77.67 -4.85
N HIS A 472 -35.13 -77.47 -5.99
CA HIS A 472 -35.56 -78.07 -7.26
C HIS A 472 -35.41 -79.60 -7.29
N LEU A 473 -34.31 -80.15 -6.75
CA LEU A 473 -34.14 -81.62 -6.67
C LEU A 473 -35.22 -82.28 -5.82
N LEU A 474 -35.56 -81.70 -4.67
CA LEU A 474 -36.62 -82.22 -3.80
C LEU A 474 -38.01 -82.06 -4.43
N LEU A 475 -38.24 -81.00 -5.22
CA LEU A 475 -39.47 -80.84 -6.01
C LEU A 475 -39.61 -81.92 -7.08
N ASP A 476 -38.50 -82.31 -7.72
CA ASP A 476 -38.47 -83.35 -8.74
C ASP A 476 -38.65 -84.76 -8.14
N GLU A 477 -38.04 -85.07 -6.99
CA GLU A 477 -38.14 -86.39 -6.35
C GLU A 477 -39.44 -86.61 -5.55
N TYR A 478 -39.95 -85.60 -4.83
CA TYR A 478 -41.04 -85.75 -3.85
C TYR A 478 -42.29 -84.90 -4.16
N GLY A 479 -42.39 -84.32 -5.37
CA GLY A 479 -43.45 -83.40 -5.78
C GLY A 479 -44.87 -83.98 -5.93
N THR A 480 -45.09 -85.21 -5.44
CA THR A 480 -46.38 -85.90 -5.42
C THR A 480 -47.18 -85.68 -4.13
N GLU A 481 -46.56 -85.17 -3.06
CA GLU A 481 -47.24 -84.83 -1.81
C GLU A 481 -47.57 -83.32 -1.78
N GLU A 482 -48.87 -82.99 -1.79
CA GLU A 482 -49.36 -81.61 -2.03
C GLU A 482 -48.78 -80.60 -1.01
N SER A 483 -48.66 -80.99 0.26
CA SER A 483 -48.12 -80.14 1.34
C SER A 483 -46.62 -79.84 1.17
N LEU A 484 -45.80 -80.84 0.85
CA LEU A 484 -44.34 -80.68 0.75
C LEU A 484 -43.95 -79.88 -0.49
N LYS A 485 -44.72 -80.03 -1.57
CA LYS A 485 -44.53 -79.34 -2.83
C LYS A 485 -44.75 -77.84 -2.72
N GLU A 486 -45.75 -77.40 -1.95
CA GLU A 486 -45.99 -75.97 -1.70
C GLU A 486 -44.84 -75.35 -0.89
N ASP A 487 -44.37 -76.02 0.16
CA ASP A 487 -43.25 -75.55 0.98
C ASP A 487 -41.94 -75.43 0.18
N LEU A 488 -41.61 -76.43 -0.64
CA LEU A 488 -40.39 -76.43 -1.46
C LEU A 488 -40.46 -75.37 -2.58
N LYS A 489 -41.62 -75.18 -3.21
CA LYS A 489 -41.84 -74.06 -4.15
C LYS A 489 -41.64 -72.71 -3.46
N MET A 490 -42.08 -72.57 -2.22
CA MET A 490 -41.93 -71.34 -1.45
C MET A 490 -40.45 -71.05 -1.18
N ILE A 491 -39.66 -72.07 -0.80
CA ILE A 491 -38.21 -71.95 -0.60
C ILE A 491 -37.50 -71.54 -1.88
N ALA A 492 -37.77 -72.23 -3.00
CA ALA A 492 -37.18 -71.89 -4.29
C ALA A 492 -37.55 -70.45 -4.71
N THR A 493 -38.80 -70.05 -4.54
CA THR A 493 -39.27 -68.69 -4.86
C THR A 493 -38.58 -67.62 -4.02
N GLN A 494 -38.38 -67.85 -2.72
CA GLN A 494 -37.68 -66.89 -1.87
C GLN A 494 -36.18 -66.84 -2.16
N ALA A 495 -35.54 -67.97 -2.44
CA ALA A 495 -34.13 -68.01 -2.81
C ALA A 495 -33.87 -67.30 -4.15
N ASP A 496 -34.74 -67.47 -5.14
CA ASP A 496 -34.68 -66.76 -6.42
C ASP A 496 -34.91 -65.25 -6.25
N ARG A 497 -35.81 -64.87 -5.33
CA ARG A 497 -36.02 -63.47 -4.97
C ARG A 497 -34.77 -62.84 -4.38
N CYS A 498 -34.11 -63.50 -3.42
CA CYS A 498 -32.84 -63.02 -2.87
C CYS A 498 -31.78 -62.88 -3.96
N LYS A 499 -31.69 -63.85 -4.89
CA LYS A 499 -30.73 -63.84 -6.02
C LYS A 499 -30.96 -62.65 -6.95
N ARG A 500 -32.23 -62.30 -7.23
CA ARG A 500 -32.59 -61.11 -8.03
C ARG A 500 -32.27 -59.79 -7.33
N ILE A 501 -32.53 -59.69 -6.02
CA ILE A 501 -32.17 -58.49 -5.24
C ILE A 501 -30.66 -58.27 -5.27
N VAL A 502 -29.89 -59.34 -5.07
CA VAL A 502 -28.43 -59.32 -5.09
C VAL A 502 -27.89 -58.98 -6.48
N SER A 503 -28.45 -59.57 -7.53
CA SER A 503 -28.06 -59.27 -8.92
C SER A 503 -28.36 -57.81 -9.31
N GLY A 504 -29.47 -57.25 -8.83
CA GLY A 504 -29.81 -55.84 -9.05
C GLY A 504 -28.84 -54.86 -8.38
N LEU A 505 -28.37 -55.19 -7.17
CA LEU A 505 -27.31 -54.43 -6.49
C LEU A 505 -26.00 -54.43 -7.30
N LEU A 506 -25.63 -55.57 -7.91
CA LEU A 506 -24.45 -55.70 -8.75
C LEU A 506 -24.56 -54.91 -10.06
N HIS A 507 -25.74 -54.90 -10.68
CA HIS A 507 -25.99 -54.16 -11.92
C HIS A 507 -25.95 -52.64 -11.71
N PHE A 508 -26.36 -52.17 -10.53
CA PHE A 508 -26.21 -50.76 -10.13
C PHE A 508 -24.73 -50.38 -9.89
N ALA A 509 -23.93 -51.31 -9.36
CA ALA A 509 -22.52 -51.10 -9.03
C ALA A 509 -21.58 -51.15 -10.25
N ARG A 510 -21.95 -51.89 -11.30
CA ARG A 510 -21.15 -52.01 -12.52
C ARG A 510 -21.53 -50.89 -13.49
N GLN A 511 -20.59 -49.98 -13.74
CA GLN A 511 -20.63 -49.15 -14.93
C GLN A 511 -20.63 -50.07 -16.16
N ASN A 512 -21.75 -50.17 -16.87
CA ASN A 512 -21.81 -50.86 -18.15
C ASN A 512 -21.18 -49.98 -19.23
N LYS A 513 -20.40 -50.58 -20.10
CA LYS A 513 -19.83 -49.93 -21.28
C LYS A 513 -21.00 -49.56 -22.20
N ILE A 514 -21.29 -48.27 -22.37
CA ILE A 514 -22.41 -47.78 -23.18
C ILE A 514 -22.23 -48.25 -24.62
N SER A 515 -23.21 -48.95 -25.17
CA SER A 515 -23.23 -49.40 -26.55
C SER A 515 -24.22 -48.58 -27.36
N ILE A 516 -23.77 -47.44 -27.88
CA ILE A 516 -24.61 -46.54 -28.67
C ILE A 516 -24.91 -47.17 -30.03
N GLU A 517 -26.20 -47.33 -30.36
CA GLU A 517 -26.68 -47.81 -31.65
C GLU A 517 -27.82 -46.94 -32.22
N THR A 518 -27.89 -46.87 -33.55
CA THR A 518 -28.94 -46.15 -34.27
C THR A 518 -30.28 -46.90 -34.13
N THR A 519 -31.20 -46.35 -33.34
CA THR A 519 -32.44 -46.99 -32.92
C THR A 519 -33.67 -46.19 -33.38
N ASN A 520 -34.71 -46.90 -33.82
CA ASN A 520 -36.01 -46.31 -34.11
C ASN A 520 -36.85 -46.24 -32.82
N ILE A 521 -37.13 -45.02 -32.34
CA ILE A 521 -37.79 -44.76 -31.04
C ILE A 521 -39.21 -45.34 -30.97
N PRO A 522 -40.08 -45.19 -31.99
CA PRO A 522 -41.40 -45.83 -31.96
C PRO A 522 -41.33 -47.36 -31.81
N LYS A 523 -40.41 -48.02 -32.54
CA LYS A 523 -40.21 -49.47 -32.40
C LYS A 523 -39.65 -49.87 -31.03
N LEU A 524 -38.81 -49.01 -30.44
CA LEU A 524 -38.30 -49.21 -29.08
C LEU A 524 -39.42 -49.17 -28.04
N LEU A 525 -40.33 -48.19 -28.15
CA LEU A 525 -41.51 -48.10 -27.28
C LEU A 525 -42.43 -49.30 -27.45
N GLU A 526 -42.72 -49.71 -28.69
CA GLU A 526 -43.50 -50.91 -28.95
C GLU A 526 -42.86 -52.16 -28.35
N HIS A 527 -41.54 -52.28 -28.44
CA HIS A 527 -40.80 -53.38 -27.84
C HIS A 527 -40.89 -53.35 -26.31
N ALA A 528 -40.65 -52.19 -25.68
CA ALA A 528 -40.75 -52.03 -24.24
C ALA A 528 -42.18 -52.33 -23.73
N CYS A 529 -43.22 -51.90 -24.45
CA CYS A 529 -44.62 -52.20 -24.11
C CYS A 529 -44.91 -53.70 -24.12
N LYS A 530 -44.29 -54.48 -25.02
CA LYS A 530 -44.45 -55.94 -25.07
C LYS A 530 -43.78 -56.67 -23.90
N LEU A 531 -42.79 -56.04 -23.26
CA LEU A 531 -42.06 -56.62 -22.13
C LEU A 531 -42.79 -56.42 -20.79
N VAL A 532 -43.79 -55.55 -20.74
CA VAL A 532 -44.55 -55.26 -19.52
C VAL A 532 -45.98 -55.81 -19.64
N ILE A 533 -46.47 -56.47 -18.59
CA ILE A 533 -47.84 -56.96 -18.53
C ILE A 533 -48.75 -55.79 -18.16
N ILE A 534 -49.59 -55.35 -19.11
CA ILE A 534 -50.56 -54.27 -18.92
C ILE A 534 -51.93 -54.88 -18.59
N PRO A 535 -52.48 -54.66 -17.38
CA PRO A 535 -53.82 -55.09 -16.99
C PRO A 535 -54.93 -54.53 -17.89
N SER A 536 -56.03 -55.26 -18.08
CA SER A 536 -57.15 -54.85 -18.93
C SER A 536 -57.91 -53.61 -18.44
N ASN A 537 -57.74 -53.24 -17.17
CA ASN A 537 -58.27 -52.01 -16.57
C ASN A 537 -57.36 -50.78 -16.77
N ILE A 538 -56.22 -50.91 -17.48
CA ILE A 538 -55.34 -49.79 -17.81
C ILE A 538 -55.38 -49.54 -19.32
N GLN A 539 -55.75 -48.32 -19.71
CA GLN A 539 -55.74 -47.88 -21.11
C GLN A 539 -54.35 -47.37 -21.49
N LEU A 540 -53.68 -48.02 -22.44
CA LEU A 540 -52.42 -47.54 -23.02
C LEU A 540 -52.70 -46.54 -24.14
N LYS A 541 -52.10 -45.34 -24.06
CA LYS A 541 -52.09 -44.35 -25.13
C LYS A 541 -50.65 -44.08 -25.55
N ILE A 542 -50.37 -44.17 -26.85
CA ILE A 542 -49.06 -43.83 -27.42
C ILE A 542 -49.27 -42.65 -28.36
N ALA A 543 -48.62 -41.52 -28.06
CA ALA A 543 -48.66 -40.31 -28.86
C ALA A 543 -47.25 -40.01 -29.38
N ASN A 544 -47.04 -40.17 -30.68
CA ASN A 544 -45.77 -39.86 -31.32
C ASN A 544 -45.86 -38.50 -32.04
N HIS A 545 -45.08 -37.54 -31.56
CA HIS A 545 -44.97 -36.18 -32.10
C HIS A 545 -43.60 -35.89 -32.72
N MET A 546 -42.76 -36.92 -32.91
CA MET A 546 -41.42 -36.76 -33.49
C MET A 546 -41.46 -36.51 -35.00
N ARG A 547 -40.62 -35.60 -35.50
CA ARG A 547 -40.35 -35.43 -36.94
C ARG A 547 -39.35 -36.45 -37.45
N ASN A 548 -38.31 -36.77 -36.68
CA ASN A 548 -37.34 -37.82 -36.99
C ASN A 548 -37.39 -38.96 -35.95
N PRO A 549 -37.81 -40.20 -36.31
CA PRO A 549 -37.96 -41.29 -35.35
C PRO A 549 -36.66 -42.02 -35.00
N ILE A 550 -35.49 -41.56 -35.47
CA ILE A 550 -34.20 -42.23 -35.29
C ILE A 550 -33.33 -41.49 -34.28
N ALA A 551 -32.75 -42.23 -33.33
CA ALA A 551 -31.86 -41.73 -32.28
C ALA A 551 -30.61 -42.60 -32.13
N GLU A 552 -29.51 -42.03 -31.67
CA GLU A 552 -28.34 -42.78 -31.23
C GLU A 552 -28.40 -42.97 -29.71
N LEU A 553 -28.62 -44.21 -29.25
CA LEU A 553 -28.74 -44.53 -27.82
C LEU A 553 -28.38 -45.99 -27.54
N ASP A 554 -28.20 -46.34 -26.27
CA ASP A 554 -28.09 -47.73 -25.83
C ASP A 554 -29.49 -48.34 -25.67
N LYS A 555 -29.88 -49.14 -26.65
CA LYS A 555 -31.24 -49.69 -26.75
C LYS A 555 -31.61 -50.56 -25.56
N GLU A 556 -30.68 -51.35 -25.02
CA GLU A 556 -30.97 -52.24 -23.89
C GLU A 556 -31.17 -51.43 -22.61
N GLN A 557 -30.29 -50.46 -22.35
CA GLN A 557 -30.38 -49.60 -21.16
C GLN A 557 -31.64 -48.73 -21.18
N ILE A 558 -31.98 -48.12 -22.32
CA ILE A 558 -33.22 -47.33 -22.44
C ILE A 558 -34.46 -48.21 -22.36
N THR A 559 -34.43 -49.44 -22.90
CA THR A 559 -35.54 -50.41 -22.69
C THR A 559 -35.75 -50.71 -21.21
N GLN A 560 -34.66 -50.84 -20.44
CA GLN A 560 -34.72 -51.04 -19.00
C GLN A 560 -35.31 -49.83 -18.26
N VAL A 561 -34.90 -48.59 -18.63
CA VAL A 561 -35.50 -47.35 -18.10
C VAL A 561 -37.01 -47.33 -18.33
N LEU A 562 -37.44 -47.58 -19.58
CA LEU A 562 -38.85 -47.55 -19.96
C LEU A 562 -39.67 -48.61 -19.23
N THR A 563 -39.18 -49.85 -19.17
CA THR A 563 -39.90 -50.94 -18.48
C THR A 563 -40.02 -50.69 -16.97
N ASN A 564 -39.00 -50.10 -16.33
CA ASN A 564 -39.04 -49.70 -14.92
C ASN A 564 -40.09 -48.60 -14.66
N LEU A 565 -40.08 -47.54 -15.48
CA LEU A 565 -41.03 -46.44 -15.37
C LEU A 565 -42.48 -46.92 -15.60
N MET A 566 -42.72 -47.69 -16.68
CA MET A 566 -44.04 -48.24 -16.99
C MET A 566 -44.54 -49.20 -15.91
N THR A 567 -43.68 -50.07 -15.38
CA THR A 567 -44.07 -50.99 -14.30
C THR A 567 -44.46 -50.23 -13.03
N ASN A 568 -43.73 -49.17 -12.68
CA ASN A 568 -44.09 -48.31 -11.55
C ASN A 568 -45.41 -47.56 -11.79
N ALA A 569 -45.61 -47.01 -12.98
CA ALA A 569 -46.85 -46.35 -13.37
C ALA A 569 -48.07 -47.29 -13.26
N ILE A 570 -47.97 -48.50 -13.82
CA ILE A 570 -49.03 -49.53 -13.73
C ILE A 570 -49.38 -49.85 -12.28
N GLN A 571 -48.36 -49.98 -11.43
CA GLN A 571 -48.55 -50.31 -10.02
C GLN A 571 -49.13 -49.14 -9.21
N ALA A 572 -48.96 -47.89 -9.66
CA ALA A 572 -49.59 -46.71 -9.08
C ALA A 572 -51.08 -46.57 -9.46
N MET A 573 -51.60 -47.41 -10.37
CA MET A 573 -52.99 -47.40 -10.86
C MET A 573 -53.76 -48.69 -10.49
N PRO A 574 -53.90 -49.06 -9.20
CA PRO A 574 -54.53 -50.32 -8.80
C PRO A 574 -56.01 -50.44 -9.20
N ASN A 575 -56.71 -49.31 -9.30
CA ASN A 575 -58.13 -49.25 -9.68
C ASN A 575 -58.35 -49.08 -11.20
N GLY A 576 -57.28 -49.16 -12.00
CA GLY A 576 -57.29 -48.81 -13.41
C GLY A 576 -56.98 -47.34 -13.66
N GLY A 577 -56.71 -47.00 -14.92
CA GLY A 577 -56.29 -45.65 -15.32
C GLY A 577 -55.80 -45.59 -16.77
N THR A 578 -55.20 -44.48 -17.15
CA THR A 578 -54.51 -44.28 -18.43
C THR A 578 -53.00 -44.18 -18.21
N LEU A 579 -52.24 -44.98 -18.96
CA LEU A 579 -50.79 -44.85 -19.12
C LEU A 579 -50.53 -44.22 -20.49
N THR A 580 -49.94 -43.03 -20.51
CA THR A 580 -49.63 -42.29 -21.74
C THR A 580 -48.12 -42.26 -21.98
N LEU A 581 -47.69 -42.70 -23.16
CA LEU A 581 -46.32 -42.58 -23.64
C LEU A 581 -46.27 -41.52 -24.74
N ILE A 582 -45.48 -40.47 -24.54
CA ILE A 582 -45.36 -39.36 -25.49
C ILE A 582 -43.91 -39.26 -25.97
N THR A 583 -43.70 -39.12 -27.27
CA THR A 583 -42.37 -38.88 -27.84
C THR A 583 -42.32 -37.59 -28.63
N GLU A 584 -41.36 -36.75 -28.30
CA GLU A 584 -41.14 -35.43 -28.92
C GLU A 584 -39.66 -35.29 -29.32
N ASP A 585 -39.38 -34.64 -30.44
CA ASP A 585 -38.02 -34.27 -30.85
C ASP A 585 -37.79 -32.76 -30.71
N ALA A 586 -36.67 -32.39 -30.09
CA ALA A 586 -36.12 -31.04 -30.07
C ALA A 586 -34.91 -30.96 -31.02
N SER A 587 -34.23 -29.81 -31.09
CA SER A 587 -33.15 -29.59 -32.08
C SER A 587 -32.04 -30.64 -32.02
N ASP A 588 -31.61 -31.06 -30.82
CA ASP A 588 -30.52 -32.02 -30.61
C ASP A 588 -30.86 -33.11 -29.56
N GLU A 589 -32.12 -33.20 -29.12
CA GLU A 589 -32.54 -34.07 -28.02
C GLU A 589 -33.89 -34.74 -28.32
N ILE A 590 -34.14 -35.87 -27.67
CA ILE A 590 -35.41 -36.60 -27.75
C ILE A 590 -36.00 -36.69 -26.35
N TYR A 591 -37.28 -36.33 -26.24
CA TYR A 591 -38.04 -36.41 -25.01
C TYR A 591 -38.97 -37.62 -25.08
N ILE A 592 -38.86 -38.51 -24.10
CA ILE A 592 -39.77 -39.64 -23.90
C ILE A 592 -40.47 -39.46 -22.55
N THR A 593 -41.76 -39.17 -22.59
CA THR A 593 -42.58 -38.93 -21.40
C THR A 593 -43.41 -40.17 -21.08
N VAL A 594 -43.35 -40.62 -19.83
CA VAL A 594 -44.20 -41.68 -19.27
C VAL A 594 -45.11 -41.03 -18.24
N GLU A 595 -46.40 -40.93 -18.55
CA GLU A 595 -47.42 -40.29 -17.70
C GLU A 595 -48.45 -41.32 -17.24
N ASP A 596 -48.76 -41.30 -15.95
CA ASP A 596 -49.82 -42.12 -15.36
C ASP A 596 -50.88 -41.26 -14.66
N THR A 597 -52.05 -41.84 -14.45
CA THR A 597 -53.19 -41.20 -13.76
C THR A 597 -53.44 -41.82 -12.38
N GLY A 598 -52.39 -42.40 -11.80
CA GLY A 598 -52.42 -43.11 -10.54
C GLY A 598 -52.41 -42.21 -9.31
N THR A 599 -52.05 -42.79 -8.18
CA THR A 599 -52.11 -42.13 -6.86
C THR A 599 -51.11 -40.98 -6.68
N GLY A 600 -50.17 -40.80 -7.61
CA GLY A 600 -49.09 -39.82 -7.52
C GLY A 600 -48.08 -40.10 -6.41
N ILE A 601 -47.14 -39.18 -6.21
CA ILE A 601 -46.06 -39.29 -5.22
C ILE A 601 -46.22 -38.18 -4.15
N PRO A 602 -46.31 -38.52 -2.86
CA PRO A 602 -46.33 -37.52 -1.78
C PRO A 602 -45.06 -36.65 -1.77
N LYS A 603 -45.18 -35.34 -1.48
CA LYS A 603 -44.06 -34.37 -1.52
C LYS A 603 -42.86 -34.76 -0.65
N GLU A 604 -43.10 -35.36 0.50
CA GLU A 604 -42.08 -35.83 1.43
C GLU A 604 -41.20 -36.98 0.89
N ASN A 605 -41.69 -37.70 -0.12
CA ASN A 605 -41.00 -38.83 -0.72
C ASN A 605 -40.21 -38.44 -1.98
N LEU A 606 -40.44 -37.25 -2.55
CA LEU A 606 -39.81 -36.81 -3.80
C LEU A 606 -38.28 -36.80 -3.74
N SER A 607 -37.68 -36.41 -2.61
CA SER A 607 -36.22 -36.42 -2.46
C SER A 607 -35.62 -37.82 -2.32
N LYS A 608 -36.45 -38.84 -2.08
CA LYS A 608 -36.03 -40.22 -1.80
C LYS A 608 -36.31 -41.20 -2.94
N ILE A 609 -37.02 -40.79 -3.99
CA ILE A 609 -37.47 -41.72 -5.05
C ILE A 609 -36.33 -42.42 -5.79
N PHE A 610 -35.14 -41.81 -5.81
CA PHE A 610 -33.93 -42.37 -6.42
C PHE A 610 -32.99 -43.04 -5.40
N GLU A 611 -33.33 -43.04 -4.11
CA GLU A 611 -32.54 -43.76 -3.10
C GLU A 611 -32.71 -45.28 -3.30
N PRO A 612 -31.62 -46.06 -3.36
CA PRO A 612 -31.70 -47.51 -3.45
C PRO A 612 -32.52 -48.10 -2.30
N PHE A 613 -33.38 -49.09 -2.61
CA PHE A 613 -34.27 -49.79 -1.67
C PHE A 613 -35.46 -48.97 -1.16
N PHE A 614 -35.57 -47.69 -1.52
CA PHE A 614 -36.75 -46.90 -1.17
C PHE A 614 -38.00 -47.46 -1.89
N THR A 615 -39.03 -47.81 -1.12
CA THR A 615 -40.31 -48.25 -1.68
C THR A 615 -41.46 -47.91 -0.74
N THR A 616 -42.59 -47.50 -1.33
CA THR A 616 -43.87 -47.27 -0.63
C THR A 616 -44.77 -48.51 -0.66
N LYS A 617 -44.30 -49.63 -1.21
CA LYS A 617 -45.05 -50.88 -1.40
C LYS A 617 -45.00 -51.74 -0.12
N GLU A 618 -46.03 -52.56 0.10
CA GLU A 618 -46.06 -53.55 1.18
C GLU A 618 -44.84 -54.50 1.10
N MET A 619 -44.34 -54.92 2.27
CA MET A 619 -43.23 -55.87 2.38
C MET A 619 -43.53 -57.12 1.53
N GLY A 620 -42.75 -57.32 0.46
CA GLY A 620 -42.99 -58.43 -0.48
C GLY A 620 -43.09 -58.02 -1.95
N LYS A 621 -43.63 -56.83 -2.23
CA LYS A 621 -44.11 -56.46 -3.57
C LYS A 621 -43.13 -55.65 -4.44
N GLY A 622 -41.88 -55.46 -4.00
CA GLY A 622 -40.84 -54.81 -4.80
C GLY A 622 -39.50 -54.70 -4.06
N ALA A 623 -38.41 -54.55 -4.81
CA ALA A 623 -37.07 -54.40 -4.25
C ALA A 623 -36.63 -52.93 -4.05
N GLY A 624 -37.44 -51.95 -4.48
CA GLY A 624 -37.11 -50.52 -4.36
C GLY A 624 -35.90 -50.07 -5.21
N MET A 625 -35.51 -50.85 -6.23
CA MET A 625 -34.31 -50.55 -7.03
C MET A 625 -34.61 -49.94 -8.41
N GLY A 626 -35.85 -50.03 -8.91
CA GLY A 626 -36.16 -49.67 -10.30
C GLY A 626 -35.82 -48.22 -10.67
N LEU A 627 -36.25 -47.24 -9.85
CA LEU A 627 -35.98 -45.82 -10.09
C LEU A 627 -34.51 -45.46 -9.84
N ALA A 628 -33.86 -46.08 -8.85
CA ALA A 628 -32.43 -45.89 -8.62
C ALA A 628 -31.57 -46.39 -9.81
N ILE A 629 -31.96 -47.51 -10.43
CA ILE A 629 -31.34 -48.01 -11.67
C ILE A 629 -31.61 -47.04 -12.82
N THR A 630 -32.84 -46.54 -12.97
CA THR A 630 -33.17 -45.53 -13.98
C THR A 630 -32.40 -44.22 -13.81
N TYR A 631 -32.04 -43.82 -12.60
CA TYR A 631 -31.20 -42.64 -12.34
C TYR A 631 -29.72 -42.86 -12.68
N GLY A 632 -29.25 -44.12 -12.64
CA GLY A 632 -27.88 -44.49 -12.94
C GLY A 632 -27.59 -44.72 -14.44
N ILE A 633 -28.63 -44.81 -15.26
CA ILE A 633 -28.60 -44.88 -16.73
C ILE A 633 -28.86 -43.49 -17.28
#